data_AF-A0A8H7FMG3-F1
#
_entry.id   AF-A0A8H7FMG3-F1
#
_cell.length_a   1.000
_cell.length_b   1.000
_cell.length_c   1.000
_cell.angle_alpha   90.00
_cell.angle_beta   90.00
_cell.angle_gamma   90.00
#
_symmetry.space_group_name_H-M   'P 1'
#
loop_
_entity.id
_entity.type
_entity.pdbx_description
1 polymer ?
#
loop_
_entity_poly.entity_id
_entity_poly.type
_entity_poly.pdbx_seq_one_letter_code
_entity_poly.pdbx_strand_id
1 'polypeptide(L)'
;MSDYGSDKENQSAQTGEKRGRSALLYPPKKRPAKTDPMVHIGRHFGRTVSAVVNMRALIPNGIARQVRLLKDDIPITDLSPHEQREHKIFSLLLEAVPDILDRMAASDEASLHVCSMLQKGIDGARCDDTKGLKGAIIDWLVKPGEHYSPPLFRHTKLERGFNHDITGRLLCPAAWNWDDPEVSIGLRSGTVHATGDHWPLFVFADNQYCADEPWKNLFRNTLLVKAYKFIFTSPSSVNCREAKATRSGNASIHGMTEVTLASIAYVATQVRFALSSHTVFLRSNSVTDTERFYNTCMDLFLDPRERPETNDLLLWWNRQIFPAHVSARIPIAEDTPLARIRARRDALEAAAAAAAAAAAADEGATATPATAGTEGAAITATVNASTSDLAPVNTAQPSASSSST
;
A
#
# COMPACT_ATOMS: atom_id res chain seq x y z
N MET A 1 -1.21 15.92 87.31
CA MET A 1 -0.22 15.63 86.25
C MET A 1 -0.78 16.25 84.97
N SER A 2 -0.66 17.59 84.81
CA SER A 2 0.49 18.30 84.19
C SER A 2 0.62 17.96 82.70
N ASP A 3 0.66 18.85 81.71
CA ASP A 3 0.54 20.31 81.64
C ASP A 3 0.66 20.71 80.15
N TYR A 4 0.11 21.87 79.75
CA TYR A 4 0.38 22.69 78.52
C TYR A 4 0.32 22.04 77.10
N GLY A 5 -0.09 22.69 76.01
CA GLY A 5 -0.34 24.11 75.68
C GLY A 5 0.15 24.41 74.25
N SER A 6 -0.72 25.04 73.43
CA SER A 6 -0.54 25.87 72.21
C SER A 6 0.54 25.65 71.13
N ASP A 7 0.03 25.60 69.89
CA ASP A 7 0.31 26.43 68.70
C ASP A 7 1.62 26.41 67.88
N LYS A 8 1.37 26.50 66.56
CA LYS A 8 2.13 27.12 65.43
C LYS A 8 2.91 26.21 64.47
N GLU A 9 2.36 26.17 63.26
CA GLU A 9 2.96 26.46 61.94
C GLU A 9 4.40 26.02 61.60
N ASN A 10 4.44 25.23 60.53
CA ASN A 10 5.21 25.46 59.28
C ASN A 10 6.75 25.32 59.32
N GLN A 11 7.25 24.24 58.71
CA GLN A 11 8.53 24.26 57.99
C GLN A 11 8.63 23.10 56.99
N SER A 12 8.65 23.46 55.70
CA SER A 12 9.07 22.59 54.59
C SER A 12 10.60 22.54 54.49
N ALA A 13 11.21 21.37 54.31
CA ALA A 13 12.32 21.11 53.37
C ALA A 13 12.84 19.66 53.50
N GLN A 14 12.97 18.99 52.34
CA GLN A 14 14.02 18.02 51.96
C GLN A 14 14.21 16.79 52.89
N THR A 15 14.05 15.54 52.46
CA THR A 15 14.73 14.85 51.36
C THR A 15 14.01 13.53 51.08
N GLY A 16 13.90 13.14 49.81
CA GLY A 16 13.28 11.88 49.42
C GLY A 16 14.12 10.66 49.76
N GLU A 17 13.65 9.85 50.70
CA GLU A 17 14.13 8.48 50.87
C GLU A 17 13.16 7.50 50.20
N LYS A 18 13.59 6.99 49.03
CA LYS A 18 12.92 5.89 48.34
C LYS A 18 13.03 4.63 49.20
N ARG A 19 11.91 4.20 49.80
CA ARG A 19 11.79 2.87 50.41
C ARG A 19 12.17 1.78 49.40
N GLY A 20 13.06 0.90 49.84
CA GLY A 20 13.69 -0.15 49.04
C GLY A 20 12.72 -1.22 48.55
N ARG A 21 12.81 -1.46 47.24
CA ARG A 21 12.61 -2.70 46.47
C ARG A 21 11.74 -3.81 47.11
N SER A 22 10.58 -4.04 46.49
CA SER A 22 10.26 -5.36 45.96
C SER A 22 9.76 -5.20 44.52
N ALA A 23 10.72 -5.03 43.60
CA ALA A 23 10.44 -5.04 42.17
C ALA A 23 10.42 -6.50 41.73
N LEU A 24 9.23 -7.02 41.44
CA LEU A 24 9.08 -8.15 40.52
C LEU A 24 9.92 -7.83 39.29
N LEU A 25 11.04 -8.54 39.13
CA LEU A 25 11.95 -8.41 37.99
C LEU A 25 11.19 -8.91 36.75
N TYR A 26 10.40 -8.03 36.15
CA TYR A 26 9.92 -8.26 34.79
C TYR A 26 11.16 -8.43 33.91
N PRO A 27 11.26 -9.52 33.12
CA PRO A 27 12.35 -9.65 32.19
C PRO A 27 12.39 -8.40 31.30
N PRO A 28 13.59 -7.88 30.97
CA PRO A 28 13.71 -6.71 30.12
C PRO A 28 12.88 -6.92 28.85
N LYS A 29 12.00 -5.96 28.53
CA LYS A 29 11.17 -6.01 27.32
C LYS A 29 12.09 -6.36 26.14
N LYS A 30 11.91 -7.55 25.57
CA LYS A 30 12.63 -7.97 24.37
C LYS A 30 12.46 -6.85 23.34
N ARG A 31 13.56 -6.26 22.89
CA ARG A 31 13.52 -5.34 21.74
C ARG A 31 12.82 -6.07 20.60
N PRO A 32 11.86 -5.44 19.90
CA PRO A 32 11.21 -6.11 18.79
C PRO A 32 12.31 -6.58 17.82
N ALA A 33 12.38 -7.89 17.57
CA ALA A 33 13.28 -8.42 16.56
C ALA A 33 12.98 -7.67 15.25
N LYS A 34 14.02 -7.16 14.57
CA LYS A 34 13.84 -6.63 13.22
C LYS A 34 13.20 -7.74 12.41
N THR A 35 11.96 -7.51 11.98
CA THR A 35 11.25 -8.47 11.13
C THR A 35 12.02 -8.59 9.84
N ASP A 36 12.08 -9.80 9.29
CA ASP A 36 12.75 -10.05 8.02
C ASP A 36 12.18 -9.09 6.94
N PRO A 37 13.03 -8.42 6.15
CA PRO A 37 12.57 -7.50 5.10
C PRO A 37 11.55 -8.15 4.14
N MET A 38 11.70 -9.42 3.79
CA MET A 38 10.76 -10.14 2.92
C MET A 38 9.40 -10.32 3.59
N VAL A 39 9.38 -10.60 4.89
CA VAL A 39 8.13 -10.64 5.66
C VAL A 39 7.48 -9.26 5.66
N HIS A 40 8.26 -8.19 5.83
CA HIS A 40 7.75 -6.83 5.82
C HIS A 40 7.15 -6.43 4.46
N ILE A 41 7.81 -6.78 3.36
CA ILE A 41 7.31 -6.53 2.00
C ILE A 41 6.07 -7.37 1.71
N GLY A 42 6.08 -8.65 2.08
CA GLY A 42 4.92 -9.54 1.94
C GLY A 42 3.68 -8.99 2.66
N ARG A 43 3.84 -8.36 3.83
CA ARG A 43 2.74 -7.70 4.54
C ARG A 43 2.11 -6.56 3.74
N HIS A 44 2.90 -5.79 3.01
CA HIS A 44 2.40 -4.70 2.18
C HIS A 44 1.77 -5.22 0.88
N PHE A 45 2.49 -6.13 0.22
CA PHE A 45 2.07 -6.77 -1.03
C PHE A 45 0.70 -7.44 -0.88
N GLY A 46 0.50 -8.19 0.22
CA GLY A 46 -0.77 -8.84 0.52
C GLY A 46 -1.95 -7.87 0.67
N ARG A 47 -1.69 -6.66 1.17
CA ARG A 47 -2.73 -5.64 1.40
C ARG A 47 -3.03 -4.80 0.17
N THR A 48 -2.07 -4.63 -0.75
CA THR A 48 -2.14 -3.61 -1.80
C THR A 48 -2.08 -4.15 -3.22
N VAL A 49 -1.65 -5.41 -3.40
CA VAL A 49 -1.51 -6.04 -4.72
C VAL A 49 -2.38 -7.28 -4.83
N SER A 50 -2.20 -8.28 -3.96
CA SER A 50 -3.02 -9.49 -3.98
C SER A 50 -3.09 -10.17 -2.62
N ALA A 51 -4.31 -10.32 -2.10
CA ALA A 51 -4.57 -10.90 -0.79
C ALA A 51 -4.63 -12.43 -0.78
N VAL A 52 -4.83 -13.04 -1.95
CA VAL A 52 -5.13 -14.48 -2.13
C VAL A 52 -4.05 -15.21 -2.90
N VAL A 53 -2.92 -14.55 -3.16
CA VAL A 53 -1.83 -15.12 -3.94
C VAL A 53 -1.10 -16.23 -3.18
N ASN A 54 -0.74 -17.28 -3.91
CA ASN A 54 0.17 -18.32 -3.44
C ASN A 54 1.57 -18.04 -4.00
N MET A 55 2.47 -17.53 -3.16
CA MET A 55 3.83 -17.15 -3.58
C MET A 55 4.64 -18.33 -4.12
N ARG A 56 4.40 -19.56 -3.63
CA ARG A 56 5.07 -20.76 -4.13
C ARG A 56 4.63 -21.18 -5.52
N ALA A 57 3.47 -20.74 -5.98
CA ALA A 57 3.01 -20.94 -7.35
C ALA A 57 3.36 -19.73 -8.22
N LEU A 58 3.08 -18.51 -7.74
CA LEU A 58 3.27 -17.27 -8.49
C LEU A 58 4.72 -17.13 -8.98
N ILE A 59 5.70 -17.34 -8.11
CA ILE A 59 7.08 -17.00 -8.43
C ILE A 59 7.68 -17.98 -9.45
N PRO A 60 7.65 -19.32 -9.26
CA PRO A 60 8.16 -20.25 -10.26
C PRO A 60 7.41 -20.13 -11.60
N ASN A 61 6.09 -19.99 -11.58
CA ASN A 61 5.29 -19.81 -12.80
C ASN A 61 5.61 -18.48 -13.49
N GLY A 62 5.81 -17.41 -12.72
CA GLY A 62 6.20 -16.09 -13.22
C GLY A 62 7.56 -16.11 -13.91
N ILE A 63 8.56 -16.77 -13.31
CA ILE A 63 9.89 -16.94 -13.91
C ILE A 63 9.80 -17.76 -15.20
N ALA A 64 9.14 -18.91 -15.16
CA ALA A 64 8.96 -19.76 -16.35
C ALA A 64 8.25 -19.00 -17.49
N ARG A 65 7.23 -18.21 -17.15
CA ARG A 65 6.49 -17.36 -18.10
C ARG A 65 7.35 -16.22 -18.64
N GLN A 66 8.15 -15.55 -17.82
CA GLN A 66 9.08 -14.51 -18.27
C GLN A 66 10.09 -15.07 -19.27
N VAL A 67 10.64 -16.26 -19.01
CA VAL A 67 11.54 -16.95 -19.93
C VAL A 67 10.84 -17.31 -21.24
N ARG A 68 9.59 -17.78 -21.19
CA ARG A 68 8.78 -18.10 -22.38
C ARG A 68 8.53 -16.86 -23.23
N LEU A 69 8.07 -15.76 -22.62
CA LEU A 69 7.81 -14.50 -23.31
C LEU A 69 9.07 -13.96 -24.00
N LEU A 70 10.24 -14.08 -23.37
CA LEU A 70 11.52 -13.62 -23.93
C LEU A 70 12.08 -14.54 -25.02
N LYS A 71 11.95 -15.87 -24.86
CA LYS A 71 12.50 -16.85 -25.82
C LYS A 71 11.66 -16.97 -27.09
N ASP A 72 10.35 -16.97 -26.92
CA ASP A 72 9.42 -17.27 -28.01
C ASP A 72 8.86 -16.00 -28.67
N ASP A 73 9.27 -14.81 -28.20
CA ASP A 73 8.80 -13.49 -28.65
C ASP A 73 7.26 -13.36 -28.67
N ILE A 74 6.62 -14.03 -27.72
CA ILE A 74 5.16 -14.04 -27.60
C ILE A 74 4.72 -12.78 -26.84
N PRO A 75 3.81 -11.96 -27.37
CA PRO A 75 3.28 -10.83 -26.63
C PRO A 75 2.41 -11.32 -25.47
N ILE A 76 2.44 -10.59 -24.34
CA ILE A 76 1.66 -10.95 -23.15
C ILE A 76 0.16 -11.09 -23.42
N THR A 77 -0.36 -10.40 -24.44
CA THR A 77 -1.76 -10.44 -24.88
C THR A 77 -2.19 -11.81 -25.40
N ASP A 78 -1.26 -12.65 -25.84
CA ASP A 78 -1.53 -13.98 -26.37
C ASP A 78 -1.64 -15.04 -25.26
N LEU A 79 -1.29 -14.67 -24.03
CA LEU A 79 -1.53 -15.51 -22.86
C LEU A 79 -3.01 -15.51 -22.48
N SER A 80 -3.46 -16.54 -21.77
CA SER A 80 -4.82 -16.54 -21.22
C SER A 80 -5.04 -15.35 -20.26
N PRO A 81 -6.28 -14.82 -20.13
CA PRO A 81 -6.55 -13.71 -19.21
C PRO A 81 -6.10 -13.98 -17.76
N HIS A 82 -6.15 -15.25 -17.34
CA HIS A 82 -5.66 -15.70 -16.05
C HIS A 82 -4.13 -15.56 -15.93
N GLU A 83 -3.39 -16.06 -16.92
CA GLU A 83 -1.93 -15.93 -16.96
C GLU A 83 -1.47 -14.47 -17.06
N GLN A 84 -2.18 -13.64 -17.82
CA GLN A 84 -1.92 -12.19 -17.91
C GLN A 84 -2.02 -11.53 -16.54
N ARG A 85 -3.08 -11.85 -15.79
CA ARG A 85 -3.31 -11.31 -14.43
C ARG A 85 -2.22 -11.77 -13.47
N GLU A 86 -1.93 -13.06 -13.44
CA GLU A 86 -0.84 -13.60 -12.61
C GLU A 86 0.51 -12.98 -12.97
N HIS A 87 0.78 -12.79 -14.27
CA HIS A 87 2.04 -12.19 -14.71
C HIS A 87 2.13 -10.73 -14.26
N LYS A 88 1.04 -9.96 -14.34
CA LYS A 88 0.98 -8.59 -13.80
C LYS A 88 1.29 -8.55 -12.30
N ILE A 89 0.72 -9.48 -11.52
CA ILE A 89 1.01 -9.60 -10.08
C ILE A 89 2.50 -9.93 -9.86
N PHE A 90 3.08 -10.80 -10.68
CA PHE A 90 4.49 -11.13 -10.65
C PHE A 90 5.38 -9.92 -11.01
N SER A 91 5.05 -9.15 -12.04
CA SER A 91 5.79 -7.92 -12.40
C SER A 91 5.79 -6.90 -11.25
N LEU A 92 4.63 -6.70 -10.59
CA LEU A 92 4.53 -5.84 -9.40
C LEU A 92 5.38 -6.36 -8.23
N LEU A 93 5.58 -7.67 -8.12
CA LEU A 93 6.46 -8.26 -7.11
C LEU A 93 7.93 -7.96 -7.43
N LEU A 94 8.35 -8.04 -8.69
CA LEU A 94 9.70 -7.68 -9.12
C LEU A 94 9.99 -6.19 -8.89
N GLU A 95 9.01 -5.32 -9.14
CA GLU A 95 9.13 -3.88 -8.83
C GLU A 95 9.27 -3.63 -7.32
N ALA A 96 8.54 -4.37 -6.49
CA ALA A 96 8.61 -4.27 -5.04
C ALA A 96 9.93 -4.82 -4.46
N VAL A 97 10.56 -5.78 -5.13
CA VAL A 97 11.82 -6.41 -4.71
C VAL A 97 12.74 -6.61 -5.93
N PRO A 98 13.50 -5.58 -6.33
CA PRO A 98 14.29 -5.62 -7.56
C PRO A 98 15.36 -6.73 -7.60
N ASP A 99 15.90 -7.13 -6.44
CA ASP A 99 16.94 -8.14 -6.29
C ASP A 99 16.38 -9.54 -5.96
N ILE A 100 15.07 -9.76 -6.10
CA ILE A 100 14.43 -11.02 -5.73
C ILE A 100 14.93 -12.19 -6.57
N LEU A 101 15.16 -11.97 -7.87
CA LEU A 101 15.63 -13.02 -8.78
C LEU A 101 17.05 -13.47 -8.42
N ASP A 102 17.93 -12.52 -8.10
CA ASP A 102 19.32 -12.82 -7.69
C ASP A 102 19.36 -13.58 -6.37
N ARG A 103 18.53 -13.18 -5.40
CA ARG A 103 18.39 -13.89 -4.12
C ARG A 103 17.89 -15.32 -4.29
N MET A 104 17.07 -15.57 -5.30
CA MET A 104 16.51 -16.88 -5.59
C MET A 104 17.44 -17.76 -6.42
N ALA A 105 18.27 -17.16 -7.28
CA ALA A 105 19.22 -17.88 -8.14
C ALA A 105 20.34 -18.59 -7.36
N ALA A 106 20.52 -18.26 -6.07
CA ALA A 106 21.55 -18.86 -5.22
C ALA A 106 21.35 -20.37 -4.97
N SER A 107 20.11 -20.81 -4.72
CA SER A 107 19.76 -22.24 -4.55
C SER A 107 18.24 -22.45 -4.51
N ASP A 108 17.79 -23.69 -4.73
CA ASP A 108 16.38 -24.06 -4.55
C ASP A 108 15.88 -23.81 -3.12
N GLU A 109 16.74 -24.00 -2.11
CA GLU A 109 16.42 -23.69 -0.72
C GLU A 109 16.23 -22.19 -0.50
N ALA A 110 17.06 -21.35 -1.13
CA ALA A 110 16.94 -19.89 -1.07
C ALA A 110 15.62 -19.43 -1.72
N SER A 111 15.28 -20.01 -2.88
CA SER A 111 14.00 -19.80 -3.56
C SER A 111 12.80 -20.13 -2.65
N LEU A 112 12.78 -21.33 -2.05
CA LEU A 112 11.73 -21.74 -1.12
C LEU A 112 11.66 -20.85 0.12
N HIS A 113 12.81 -20.41 0.63
CA HIS A 113 12.89 -19.52 1.78
C HIS A 113 12.27 -18.15 1.48
N VAL A 114 12.62 -17.52 0.36
CA VAL A 114 12.05 -16.23 -0.09
C VAL A 114 10.53 -16.35 -0.24
N CYS A 115 10.05 -17.37 -0.95
CA CYS A 115 8.61 -17.63 -1.11
C CYS A 115 7.91 -17.77 0.25
N SER A 116 8.54 -18.49 1.19
CA SER A 116 8.01 -18.70 2.54
C SER A 116 7.95 -17.41 3.36
N MET A 117 8.98 -16.55 3.28
CA MET A 117 9.00 -15.28 4.02
C MET A 117 7.96 -14.29 3.48
N LEU A 118 7.79 -14.19 2.16
CA LEU A 118 6.75 -13.36 1.55
C LEU A 118 5.35 -13.85 1.94
N GLN A 119 5.09 -15.16 1.82
CA GLN A 119 3.80 -15.75 2.20
C GLN A 119 3.51 -15.55 3.69
N LYS A 120 4.51 -15.73 4.56
CA LYS A 120 4.41 -15.45 5.99
C LYS A 120 4.06 -13.99 6.26
N GLY A 121 4.60 -13.07 5.48
CA GLY A 121 4.23 -11.66 5.51
C GLY A 121 2.76 -11.43 5.20
N ILE A 122 2.30 -11.96 4.07
CA ILE A 122 0.90 -11.86 3.61
C ILE A 122 -0.06 -12.43 4.66
N ASP A 123 0.18 -13.66 5.09
CA ASP A 123 -0.66 -14.34 6.07
C ASP A 123 -0.64 -13.64 7.43
N GLY A 124 0.53 -13.14 7.85
CA GLY A 124 0.68 -12.37 9.08
C GLY A 124 -0.08 -11.04 9.05
N ALA A 125 -0.02 -10.30 7.94
CA ALA A 125 -0.77 -9.06 7.77
C ALA A 125 -2.29 -9.31 7.87
N ARG A 126 -2.77 -10.33 7.15
CA ARG A 126 -4.17 -10.74 7.17
C ARG A 126 -4.64 -11.15 8.56
N CYS A 127 -3.87 -11.97 9.27
CA CYS A 127 -4.19 -12.39 10.64
C CYS A 127 -4.30 -11.20 11.60
N ASP A 128 -3.34 -10.27 11.54
CA ASP A 128 -3.32 -9.09 12.41
C ASP A 128 -4.53 -8.17 12.13
N ASP A 129 -4.82 -7.92 10.86
CA ASP A 129 -5.92 -7.03 10.46
C ASP A 129 -7.28 -7.65 10.82
N THR A 130 -7.46 -8.95 10.57
CA THR A 130 -8.65 -9.71 10.99
C THR A 130 -8.86 -9.64 12.50
N LYS A 131 -7.78 -9.83 13.28
CA LYS A 131 -7.84 -9.79 14.74
C LYS A 131 -8.21 -8.39 15.24
N GLY A 132 -7.65 -7.34 14.65
CA GLY A 132 -7.94 -5.95 15.00
C GLY A 132 -9.39 -5.55 14.65
N LEU A 133 -9.83 -5.86 13.42
CA LEU A 133 -11.17 -5.49 12.94
C LEU A 133 -12.30 -6.22 13.65
N LYS A 134 -12.07 -7.46 14.13
CA LYS A 134 -13.09 -8.28 14.80
C LYS A 134 -13.83 -7.52 15.91
N GLY A 135 -13.12 -6.77 16.75
CA GLY A 135 -13.75 -5.98 17.81
C GLY A 135 -14.26 -4.65 17.30
N ALA A 136 -13.42 -3.93 16.55
CA ALA A 136 -13.68 -2.56 16.12
C ALA A 136 -14.92 -2.41 15.25
N ILE A 137 -15.22 -3.41 14.41
CA ILE A 137 -16.38 -3.33 13.51
C ILE A 137 -17.71 -3.23 14.27
N ILE A 138 -17.84 -3.91 15.42
CA ILE A 138 -19.02 -3.81 16.27
C ILE A 138 -19.16 -2.40 16.84
N ASP A 139 -18.07 -1.67 17.04
CA ASP A 139 -18.18 -0.31 17.54
C ASP A 139 -18.67 0.68 16.46
N TRP A 140 -18.71 0.25 15.19
CA TRP A 140 -19.07 1.09 14.07
C TRP A 140 -20.49 0.87 13.53
N LEU A 141 -21.12 -0.28 13.82
CA LEU A 141 -22.45 -0.60 13.30
C LEU A 141 -23.59 0.09 14.06
N VAL A 142 -23.36 0.43 15.32
CA VAL A 142 -24.38 1.06 16.18
C VAL A 142 -23.97 2.47 16.56
N LYS A 143 -24.96 3.36 16.63
CA LYS A 143 -24.74 4.74 17.04
C LYS A 143 -24.29 4.80 18.50
N PRO A 144 -23.43 5.76 18.89
CA PRO A 144 -23.03 5.91 20.28
C PRO A 144 -24.26 6.02 21.21
N GLY A 145 -24.39 5.08 22.14
CA GLY A 145 -25.49 5.06 23.13
C GLY A 145 -26.63 4.09 22.83
N GLU A 146 -26.68 3.49 21.64
CA GLU A 146 -27.62 2.42 21.31
C GLU A 146 -26.98 1.04 21.63
N HIS A 147 -27.82 0.04 21.94
CA HIS A 147 -27.38 -1.32 22.24
C HIS A 147 -27.92 -2.30 21.20
N TYR A 148 -27.12 -3.34 20.92
CA TYR A 148 -27.53 -4.46 20.09
C TYR A 148 -28.60 -5.30 20.79
N SER A 149 -29.67 -5.64 20.06
CA SER A 149 -30.64 -6.64 20.48
C SER A 149 -30.72 -7.73 19.40
N PRO A 150 -30.24 -8.96 19.66
CA PRO A 150 -29.52 -9.42 20.85
C PRO A 150 -28.08 -8.84 20.96
N PRO A 151 -27.43 -8.85 22.15
CA PRO A 151 -26.11 -8.26 22.33
C PRO A 151 -25.03 -8.85 21.42
N LEU A 152 -24.32 -7.99 20.66
CA LEU A 152 -23.14 -8.39 19.89
C LEU A 152 -21.86 -8.17 20.71
N PHE A 153 -21.12 -9.25 20.95
CA PHE A 153 -19.88 -9.20 21.72
C PHE A 153 -18.64 -8.99 20.85
N ARG A 154 -17.74 -8.11 21.30
CA ARG A 154 -16.47 -7.81 20.60
C ARG A 154 -15.56 -9.03 20.42
N HIS A 155 -15.56 -9.96 21.37
CA HIS A 155 -14.59 -11.06 21.43
C HIS A 155 -15.10 -12.38 20.82
N THR A 156 -16.40 -12.52 20.53
CA THR A 156 -16.96 -13.70 19.85
C THR A 156 -17.64 -13.31 18.54
N LYS A 157 -17.64 -14.26 17.58
CA LYS A 157 -18.31 -14.11 16.28
C LYS A 157 -19.57 -14.98 16.17
N LEU A 158 -19.83 -15.87 17.12
CA LEU A 158 -20.89 -16.88 17.01
C LEU A 158 -22.26 -16.27 16.66
N GLU A 159 -22.62 -15.19 17.35
CA GLU A 159 -23.89 -14.47 17.16
C GLU A 159 -23.88 -13.46 16.00
N ARG A 160 -22.82 -13.41 15.18
CA ARG A 160 -22.75 -12.50 14.02
C ARG A 160 -23.21 -13.22 12.75
N GLY A 161 -22.94 -12.63 11.59
CA GLY A 161 -23.35 -13.22 10.31
C GLY A 161 -24.87 -13.15 10.16
N PHE A 162 -25.43 -14.21 9.59
CA PHE A 162 -26.87 -14.36 9.44
C PHE A 162 -27.60 -14.66 10.77
N ASN A 163 -26.88 -14.97 11.86
CA ASN A 163 -27.49 -15.25 13.16
C ASN A 163 -28.08 -13.99 13.84
N HIS A 164 -27.70 -12.80 13.40
CA HIS A 164 -28.18 -11.53 13.95
C HIS A 164 -28.67 -10.60 12.83
N ASP A 165 -29.78 -9.90 13.04
CA ASP A 165 -30.44 -9.12 11.99
C ASP A 165 -29.59 -8.00 11.40
N ILE A 166 -28.91 -7.21 12.24
CA ILE A 166 -28.02 -6.13 11.77
C ILE A 166 -26.90 -6.67 10.87
N THR A 167 -26.13 -7.66 11.33
CA THR A 167 -25.02 -8.22 10.54
C THR A 167 -25.53 -9.04 9.35
N GLY A 168 -26.68 -9.69 9.50
CA GLY A 168 -27.33 -10.48 8.46
C GLY A 168 -27.80 -9.60 7.32
N ARG A 169 -28.48 -8.49 7.61
CA ARG A 169 -28.89 -7.48 6.61
C ARG A 169 -27.71 -6.90 5.85
N LEU A 170 -26.59 -6.63 6.52
CA LEU A 170 -25.38 -6.12 5.89
C LEU A 170 -24.70 -7.14 4.97
N LEU A 171 -24.75 -8.42 5.34
CA LEU A 171 -24.15 -9.53 4.58
C LEU A 171 -25.07 -10.13 3.54
N CYS A 172 -26.38 -9.86 3.63
CA CYS A 172 -27.35 -10.28 2.63
C CYS A 172 -26.90 -9.77 1.26
N PRO A 173 -26.97 -10.61 0.21
CA PRO A 173 -26.79 -10.16 -1.16
C PRO A 173 -27.62 -8.92 -1.43
N ALA A 174 -27.02 -7.93 -2.09
CA ALA A 174 -27.66 -6.64 -2.33
C ALA A 174 -28.93 -6.74 -3.20
N ALA A 175 -29.00 -7.75 -4.06
CA ALA A 175 -30.17 -8.04 -4.89
C ALA A 175 -31.31 -8.76 -4.13
N TRP A 176 -31.08 -9.22 -2.89
CA TRP A 176 -32.07 -9.92 -2.10
C TRP A 176 -32.59 -9.03 -0.98
N ASN A 177 -33.84 -9.28 -0.57
CA ASN A 177 -34.44 -8.54 0.53
C ASN A 177 -34.30 -9.33 1.85
N TRP A 178 -33.53 -8.80 2.80
CA TRP A 178 -33.41 -9.42 4.12
C TRP A 178 -34.73 -9.40 4.91
N ASP A 179 -35.61 -8.44 4.65
CA ASP A 179 -36.91 -8.33 5.32
C ASP A 179 -37.92 -9.38 4.82
N ASP A 180 -37.57 -10.13 3.76
CA ASP A 180 -38.29 -11.33 3.36
C ASP A 180 -37.95 -12.50 4.30
N PRO A 181 -38.94 -13.10 4.99
CA PRO A 181 -38.73 -14.25 5.86
C PRO A 181 -38.11 -15.45 5.15
N GLU A 182 -38.43 -15.69 3.87
CA GLU A 182 -37.88 -16.85 3.15
C GLU A 182 -36.37 -16.72 2.94
N VAL A 183 -35.92 -15.51 2.57
CA VAL A 183 -34.51 -15.18 2.38
C VAL A 183 -33.76 -15.26 3.70
N SER A 184 -34.26 -14.58 4.74
CA SER A 184 -33.59 -14.52 6.04
C SER A 184 -33.53 -15.88 6.73
N ILE A 185 -34.61 -16.68 6.69
CA ILE A 185 -34.62 -18.05 7.22
C ILE A 185 -33.70 -18.95 6.39
N GLY A 186 -33.76 -18.89 5.06
CA GLY A 186 -32.93 -19.70 4.18
C GLY A 186 -31.43 -19.44 4.35
N LEU A 187 -31.03 -18.18 4.55
CA LEU A 187 -29.65 -17.78 4.85
C LEU A 187 -29.21 -18.21 6.27
N ARG A 188 -30.12 -18.15 7.26
CA ARG A 188 -29.86 -18.59 8.63
C ARG A 188 -29.71 -20.11 8.74
N SER A 189 -30.56 -20.88 8.05
CA SER A 189 -30.52 -22.34 8.03
C SER A 189 -29.38 -22.90 7.18
N GLY A 190 -28.85 -22.10 6.25
CA GLY A 190 -27.92 -22.56 5.23
C GLY A 190 -28.61 -23.35 4.12
N THR A 191 -29.93 -23.25 3.95
CA THR A 191 -30.62 -23.81 2.78
C THR A 191 -30.31 -22.99 1.52
N VAL A 192 -30.17 -21.67 1.69
CA VAL A 192 -29.77 -20.73 0.64
C VAL A 192 -28.34 -20.27 0.92
N HIS A 193 -27.48 -20.36 -0.09
CA HIS A 193 -26.07 -19.98 0.01
C HIS A 193 -25.78 -18.75 -0.84
N ALA A 194 -25.36 -17.67 -0.18
CA ALA A 194 -24.83 -16.49 -0.87
C ALA A 194 -23.38 -16.74 -1.31
N THR A 195 -23.21 -17.08 -2.58
CA THR A 195 -21.91 -17.27 -3.23
C THR A 195 -21.11 -15.97 -3.30
N GLY A 196 -19.80 -16.04 -3.54
CA GLY A 196 -18.90 -14.85 -3.53
C GLY A 196 -19.16 -13.80 -4.63
N ASP A 197 -19.92 -14.13 -5.66
CA ASP A 197 -20.43 -13.23 -6.70
C ASP A 197 -21.67 -12.44 -6.26
N HIS A 198 -22.42 -12.96 -5.28
CA HIS A 198 -23.50 -12.21 -4.65
C HIS A 198 -22.95 -11.21 -3.63
N TRP A 199 -22.71 -9.99 -4.10
CA TRP A 199 -22.09 -8.97 -3.27
C TRP A 199 -23.00 -8.51 -2.13
N PRO A 200 -22.46 -8.44 -0.91
CA PRO A 200 -23.22 -8.07 0.27
C PRO A 200 -23.57 -6.58 0.28
N LEU A 201 -24.71 -6.24 0.87
CA LEU A 201 -25.27 -4.89 0.90
C LEU A 201 -24.31 -3.84 1.48
N PHE A 202 -23.45 -4.21 2.44
CA PHE A 202 -22.48 -3.28 3.04
C PHE A 202 -21.47 -2.70 2.05
N VAL A 203 -21.31 -3.29 0.86
CA VAL A 203 -20.41 -2.76 -0.18
C VAL A 203 -20.95 -1.44 -0.73
N PHE A 204 -22.27 -1.26 -0.73
CA PHE A 204 -22.93 -0.07 -1.25
C PHE A 204 -23.05 1.00 -0.17
N ALA A 205 -22.81 2.27 -0.53
CA ALA A 205 -23.04 3.41 0.36
C ALA A 205 -24.47 3.43 0.90
N ASP A 206 -24.59 3.78 2.18
CA ASP A 206 -25.84 3.81 2.95
C ASP A 206 -26.66 2.51 2.90
N ASN A 207 -26.01 1.39 2.51
CA ASN A 207 -26.64 0.08 2.31
C ASN A 207 -27.78 0.14 1.28
N GLN A 208 -27.62 0.91 0.21
CA GLN A 208 -28.61 1.08 -0.86
C GLN A 208 -28.09 0.57 -2.20
N TYR A 209 -28.78 -0.43 -2.75
CA TYR A 209 -28.52 -0.99 -4.06
C TYR A 209 -29.58 -0.56 -5.07
N CYS A 210 -29.14 -0.16 -6.26
CA CYS A 210 -30.01 0.21 -7.39
C CYS A 210 -29.72 -0.75 -8.54
N ALA A 211 -30.73 -1.52 -8.95
CA ALA A 211 -30.59 -2.49 -10.04
C ALA A 211 -30.40 -1.80 -11.41
N ASP A 212 -31.00 -0.62 -11.60
CA ASP A 212 -30.90 0.16 -12.84
C ASP A 212 -29.54 0.86 -12.98
N GLU A 213 -28.90 1.20 -11.87
CA GLU A 213 -27.57 1.81 -11.81
C GLU A 213 -26.64 1.03 -10.85
N PRO A 214 -26.11 -0.15 -11.23
CA PRO A 214 -25.35 -1.03 -10.33
C PRO A 214 -24.07 -0.43 -9.76
N TRP A 215 -23.46 0.54 -10.47
CA TRP A 215 -22.27 1.27 -10.01
C TRP A 215 -22.57 2.34 -8.97
N LYS A 216 -23.82 2.76 -8.86
CA LYS A 216 -24.22 3.77 -7.89
C LYS A 216 -23.92 3.26 -6.49
N ASN A 217 -23.22 4.07 -5.71
CA ASN A 217 -22.84 3.79 -4.32
C ASN A 217 -21.89 2.59 -4.13
N LEU A 218 -21.49 1.89 -5.18
CA LEU A 218 -20.68 0.68 -5.10
C LEU A 218 -19.27 0.97 -4.52
N PHE A 219 -18.85 0.19 -3.52
CA PHE A 219 -17.61 0.34 -2.74
C PHE A 219 -17.43 1.72 -2.07
N ARG A 220 -18.51 2.46 -1.81
CA ARG A 220 -18.46 3.80 -1.17
C ARG A 220 -19.04 3.84 0.24
N ASN A 221 -19.27 2.68 0.87
CA ASN A 221 -19.81 2.61 2.22
C ASN A 221 -18.84 3.16 3.28
N THR A 222 -19.35 3.99 4.19
CA THR A 222 -18.58 4.57 5.31
C THR A 222 -17.91 3.49 6.18
N LEU A 223 -18.52 2.31 6.31
CA LEU A 223 -17.93 1.16 7.01
C LEU A 223 -16.61 0.71 6.38
N LEU A 224 -16.54 0.68 5.04
CA LEU A 224 -15.31 0.37 4.31
C LEU A 224 -14.25 1.43 4.55
N VAL A 225 -14.63 2.72 4.53
CA VAL A 225 -13.69 3.83 4.78
C VAL A 225 -13.11 3.76 6.21
N LYS A 226 -13.95 3.48 7.21
CA LYS A 226 -13.52 3.27 8.60
C LYS A 226 -12.55 2.09 8.72
N ALA A 227 -12.86 0.97 8.07
CA ALA A 227 -12.00 -0.22 8.05
C ALA A 227 -10.66 0.04 7.34
N TYR A 228 -10.69 0.79 6.23
CA TYR A 228 -9.48 1.18 5.51
C TYR A 228 -8.56 2.02 6.39
N LYS A 229 -9.10 3.06 7.06
CA LYS A 229 -8.34 3.88 8.00
C LYS A 229 -7.80 3.07 9.17
N PHE A 230 -8.59 2.13 9.67
CA PHE A 230 -8.15 1.25 10.75
C PHE A 230 -6.95 0.38 10.34
N ILE A 231 -6.95 -0.18 9.13
CA ILE A 231 -5.86 -1.02 8.61
C ILE A 231 -4.65 -0.19 8.17
N PHE A 232 -4.85 0.83 7.34
CA PHE A 232 -3.76 1.51 6.65
C PHE A 232 -3.22 2.73 7.39
N THR A 233 -4.05 3.50 8.08
CA THR A 233 -3.60 4.72 8.75
C THR A 233 -3.40 4.49 10.24
N SER A 234 -4.45 4.45 11.04
CA SER A 234 -4.34 4.19 12.47
C SER A 234 -5.73 3.96 13.06
N PRO A 235 -5.89 3.08 14.07
CA PRO A 235 -7.15 2.95 14.80
C PRO A 235 -7.70 4.28 15.34
N SER A 236 -6.84 5.22 15.73
CA SER A 236 -7.26 6.54 16.24
C SER A 236 -7.76 7.50 15.15
N SER A 237 -7.41 7.25 13.88
CA SER A 237 -7.82 8.09 12.75
C SER A 237 -9.24 7.80 12.23
N VAL A 238 -9.89 6.78 12.76
CA VAL A 238 -11.27 6.41 12.38
C VAL A 238 -12.27 7.50 12.80
N ASN A 239 -12.04 8.16 13.94
CA ASN A 239 -12.94 9.17 14.52
C ASN A 239 -12.34 10.59 14.58
N CYS A 240 -11.04 10.76 14.32
CA CYS A 240 -10.35 12.05 14.40
C CYS A 240 -9.66 12.38 13.06
N ARG A 241 -9.88 13.60 12.56
CA ARG A 241 -9.20 14.12 11.35
C ARG A 241 -7.70 14.35 11.57
N GLU A 242 -7.29 14.50 12.83
CA GLU A 242 -5.90 14.62 13.26
C GLU A 242 -5.39 13.29 13.82
N ALA A 243 -4.31 12.76 13.24
CA ALA A 243 -3.71 11.51 13.65
C ALA A 243 -2.99 11.66 14.99
N LYS A 244 -3.64 11.25 16.09
CA LYS A 244 -3.02 11.16 17.43
C LYS A 244 -2.23 9.85 17.64
N ALA A 245 -1.59 9.34 16.59
CA ALA A 245 -0.93 8.04 16.64
C ALA A 245 0.52 8.17 17.15
N THR A 246 0.91 7.32 18.10
CA THR A 246 2.30 7.22 18.60
C THR A 246 3.21 6.38 17.70
N ARG A 247 2.65 5.76 16.64
CA ARG A 247 3.35 4.97 15.64
C ARG A 247 2.83 5.32 14.25
N SER A 248 3.71 5.29 13.25
CA SER A 248 3.35 5.45 11.86
C SER A 248 2.37 4.37 11.41
N GLY A 249 1.40 4.77 10.58
CA GLY A 249 0.45 3.85 9.96
C GLY A 249 1.07 2.97 8.90
N ASN A 250 0.43 1.86 8.55
CA ASN A 250 0.92 0.98 7.48
C ASN A 250 1.12 1.73 6.15
N ALA A 251 0.23 2.65 5.78
CA ALA A 251 0.38 3.53 4.63
C ALA A 251 1.64 4.38 4.71
N SER A 252 1.91 5.01 5.86
CA SER A 252 3.12 5.83 6.07
C SER A 252 4.39 4.98 6.10
N ILE A 253 4.36 3.79 6.72
CA ILE A 253 5.50 2.86 6.79
C ILE A 253 5.94 2.44 5.38
N HIS A 254 5.00 2.27 4.46
CA HIS A 254 5.26 1.85 3.09
C HIS A 254 5.21 3.00 2.08
N GLY A 255 5.14 4.26 2.53
CA GLY A 255 5.14 5.44 1.64
C GLY A 255 3.95 5.54 0.69
N MET A 256 2.80 4.96 1.05
CA MET A 256 1.58 5.04 0.23
C MET A 256 1.10 6.48 0.11
N THR A 257 0.90 6.93 -1.13
CA THR A 257 0.33 8.26 -1.44
C THR A 257 -1.05 8.16 -2.08
N GLU A 258 -1.45 6.96 -2.49
CA GLU A 258 -2.74 6.67 -3.10
C GLU A 258 -3.26 5.27 -2.73
N VAL A 259 -4.56 5.11 -2.86
CA VAL A 259 -5.29 3.85 -2.65
C VAL A 259 -5.16 3.00 -3.92
N THR A 260 -4.96 1.69 -3.74
CA THR A 260 -5.01 0.72 -4.86
C THR A 260 -6.34 -0.02 -4.90
N LEU A 261 -6.77 -0.47 -6.09
CA LEU A 261 -8.00 -1.28 -6.24
C LEU A 261 -7.96 -2.55 -5.40
N ALA A 262 -6.81 -3.23 -5.39
CA ALA A 262 -6.59 -4.41 -4.56
C ALA A 262 -6.68 -4.10 -3.06
N SER A 263 -6.29 -2.91 -2.61
CA SER A 263 -6.48 -2.50 -1.21
C SER A 263 -7.94 -2.26 -0.83
N ILE A 264 -8.76 -1.76 -1.76
CA ILE A 264 -10.22 -1.63 -1.57
C ILE A 264 -10.85 -3.03 -1.46
N ALA A 265 -10.55 -3.92 -2.41
CA ALA A 265 -11.03 -5.30 -2.41
C ALA A 265 -10.58 -6.07 -1.15
N TYR A 266 -9.34 -5.85 -0.71
CA TYR A 266 -8.81 -6.43 0.53
C TYR A 266 -9.62 -5.97 1.75
N VAL A 267 -9.85 -4.67 1.90
CA VAL A 267 -10.62 -4.12 3.03
C VAL A 267 -12.06 -4.63 3.01
N ALA A 268 -12.72 -4.65 1.85
CA ALA A 268 -14.07 -5.21 1.73
C ALA A 268 -14.11 -6.69 2.15
N THR A 269 -13.09 -7.47 1.75
CA THR A 269 -12.92 -8.87 2.14
C THR A 269 -12.74 -9.02 3.66
N GLN A 270 -11.93 -8.16 4.28
CA GLN A 270 -11.74 -8.15 5.74
C GLN A 270 -13.03 -7.79 6.49
N VAL A 271 -13.80 -6.81 5.98
CA VAL A 271 -15.09 -6.40 6.55
C VAL A 271 -16.11 -7.53 6.45
N ARG A 272 -16.25 -8.17 5.27
CA ARG A 272 -17.12 -9.35 5.08
C ARG A 272 -16.79 -10.43 6.09
N PHE A 273 -15.50 -10.75 6.22
CA PHE A 273 -15.07 -11.75 7.19
C PHE A 273 -15.40 -11.32 8.61
N ALA A 274 -15.11 -10.08 9.02
CA ALA A 274 -15.36 -9.58 10.38
C ALA A 274 -16.85 -9.56 10.79
N LEU A 275 -17.75 -9.34 9.82
CA LEU A 275 -19.21 -9.39 10.00
C LEU A 275 -19.76 -10.81 10.05
N SER A 276 -19.10 -11.78 9.42
CA SER A 276 -19.58 -13.18 9.40
C SER A 276 -19.46 -13.87 10.77
N SER A 277 -20.12 -15.01 10.93
CA SER A 277 -20.00 -15.86 12.13
C SER A 277 -18.75 -16.73 12.16
N HIS A 278 -18.07 -16.91 11.01
CA HIS A 278 -16.93 -17.80 10.86
C HIS A 278 -15.73 -17.38 11.72
N THR A 279 -15.14 -18.32 12.47
CA THR A 279 -13.99 -18.02 13.34
C THR A 279 -12.64 -18.19 12.65
N VAL A 280 -12.60 -18.95 11.56
CA VAL A 280 -11.39 -19.30 10.80
C VAL A 280 -11.63 -19.05 9.32
N PHE A 281 -10.60 -18.57 8.62
CA PHE A 281 -10.51 -18.68 7.16
C PHE A 281 -10.27 -20.16 6.82
N LEU A 282 -11.32 -20.99 6.82
CA LEU A 282 -11.23 -22.43 6.52
C LEU A 282 -11.04 -22.70 5.01
N ARG A 283 -9.98 -23.42 4.63
CA ARG A 283 -9.64 -23.82 3.25
C ARG A 283 -10.68 -24.70 2.55
N SER A 284 -11.71 -25.17 3.24
CA SER A 284 -12.56 -26.26 2.74
C SER A 284 -14.03 -25.91 2.51
N ASN A 285 -14.44 -24.62 2.46
CA ASN A 285 -15.66 -24.12 1.78
C ASN A 285 -15.93 -22.61 1.99
N SER A 286 -15.41 -21.97 3.06
CA SER A 286 -15.63 -20.51 3.28
C SER A 286 -14.44 -19.62 2.86
N VAL A 287 -13.23 -20.19 2.77
CA VAL A 287 -12.09 -19.55 2.08
C VAL A 287 -12.40 -19.43 0.60
N THR A 288 -13.00 -20.45 -0.02
CA THR A 288 -13.44 -20.37 -1.41
C THR A 288 -14.42 -19.23 -1.64
N ASP A 289 -15.34 -18.94 -0.72
CA ASP A 289 -16.28 -17.83 -0.91
C ASP A 289 -15.67 -16.45 -0.64
N THR A 290 -14.76 -16.36 0.34
CA THR A 290 -14.10 -15.10 0.69
C THR A 290 -13.05 -14.73 -0.36
N GLU A 291 -12.31 -15.72 -0.86
CA GLU A 291 -11.40 -15.60 -1.99
C GLU A 291 -12.17 -15.34 -3.29
N ARG A 292 -13.27 -16.06 -3.54
CA ARG A 292 -14.16 -15.78 -4.68
C ARG A 292 -14.69 -14.36 -4.63
N PHE A 293 -15.12 -13.86 -3.47
CA PHE A 293 -15.54 -12.46 -3.32
C PHE A 293 -14.40 -11.50 -3.66
N TYR A 294 -13.19 -11.72 -3.16
CA TYR A 294 -12.04 -10.90 -3.55
C TYR A 294 -11.79 -10.94 -5.07
N ASN A 295 -11.81 -12.13 -5.67
CA ASN A 295 -11.56 -12.32 -7.08
C ASN A 295 -12.64 -11.66 -7.95
N THR A 296 -13.93 -11.78 -7.60
CA THR A 296 -15.02 -11.12 -8.34
C THR A 296 -14.92 -9.60 -8.26
N CYS A 297 -14.51 -9.04 -7.10
CA CYS A 297 -14.21 -7.61 -6.99
C CYS A 297 -13.07 -7.21 -7.94
N MET A 298 -11.99 -7.98 -7.95
CA MET A 298 -10.83 -7.74 -8.82
C MET A 298 -11.14 -7.98 -10.30
N ASP A 299 -12.11 -8.82 -10.63
CA ASP A 299 -12.58 -9.02 -12.00
C ASP A 299 -13.30 -7.78 -12.51
N LEU A 300 -14.20 -7.19 -11.71
CA LEU A 300 -14.86 -5.93 -12.07
C LEU A 300 -13.84 -4.78 -12.19
N PHE A 301 -12.98 -4.61 -11.18
CA PHE A 301 -12.02 -3.51 -11.14
C PHE A 301 -10.96 -3.56 -12.24
N LEU A 302 -10.67 -4.74 -12.78
CA LEU A 302 -9.69 -4.90 -13.85
C LEU A 302 -10.34 -5.00 -15.24
N ASP A 303 -11.67 -4.98 -15.34
CA ASP A 303 -12.36 -4.98 -16.64
C ASP A 303 -12.04 -3.67 -17.39
N PRO A 304 -11.48 -3.75 -18.61
CA PRO A 304 -11.22 -2.58 -19.44
C PRO A 304 -12.44 -1.70 -19.70
N ARG A 305 -13.65 -2.27 -19.70
CA ARG A 305 -14.91 -1.58 -19.98
C ARG A 305 -15.34 -0.66 -18.84
N GLU A 306 -15.00 -1.03 -17.61
CA GLU A 306 -15.41 -0.36 -16.37
C GLU A 306 -14.34 0.63 -15.85
N ARG A 307 -13.33 0.92 -16.67
CA ARG A 307 -12.23 1.83 -16.31
C ARG A 307 -12.69 3.23 -15.93
N PRO A 308 -13.65 3.88 -16.62
CA PRO A 308 -14.12 5.21 -16.24
C PRO A 308 -14.66 5.24 -14.80
N GLU A 309 -15.51 4.29 -14.45
CA GLU A 309 -16.17 4.15 -13.15
C GLU A 309 -15.16 3.76 -12.07
N THR A 310 -14.25 2.86 -12.40
CA THR A 310 -13.16 2.43 -11.51
C THR A 310 -12.20 3.58 -11.18
N ASN A 311 -11.89 4.43 -12.17
CA ASN A 311 -11.07 5.62 -11.97
C ASN A 311 -11.78 6.67 -11.10
N ASP A 312 -13.09 6.89 -11.30
CA ASP A 312 -13.88 7.75 -10.43
C ASP A 312 -13.92 7.22 -8.98
N LEU A 313 -14.07 5.91 -8.81
CA LEU A 313 -14.00 5.25 -7.51
C LEU A 313 -12.64 5.51 -6.83
N LEU A 314 -11.52 5.33 -7.54
CA LEU A 314 -10.18 5.62 -7.01
C LEU A 314 -10.01 7.09 -6.62
N LEU A 315 -10.51 8.01 -7.45
CA LEU A 315 -10.47 9.45 -7.16
C LEU A 315 -11.25 9.77 -5.87
N TRP A 316 -12.44 9.19 -5.73
CA TRP A 316 -13.26 9.33 -4.52
C TRP A 316 -12.52 8.79 -3.30
N TRP A 317 -11.94 7.58 -3.37
CA TRP A 317 -11.19 6.97 -2.26
C TRP A 317 -9.96 7.79 -1.87
N ASN A 318 -9.19 8.28 -2.84
CA ASN A 318 -8.02 9.12 -2.58
C ASN A 318 -8.38 10.42 -1.87
N ARG A 319 -9.53 11.02 -2.17
CA ARG A 319 -10.04 12.20 -1.43
C ARG A 319 -10.35 11.88 0.04
N GLN A 320 -10.80 10.66 0.34
CA GLN A 320 -11.16 10.24 1.71
C GLN A 320 -9.96 9.84 2.57
N ILE A 321 -8.97 9.18 1.96
CA ILE A 321 -7.82 8.58 2.66
C ILE A 321 -6.57 9.46 2.59
N PHE A 322 -6.27 10.05 1.43
CA PHE A 322 -5.06 10.82 1.15
C PHE A 322 -5.37 12.24 0.66
N PRO A 323 -6.17 13.04 1.38
CA PRO A 323 -6.62 14.35 0.90
C PRO A 323 -5.45 15.31 0.61
N ALA A 324 -4.37 15.25 1.40
CA ALA A 324 -3.19 16.08 1.20
C ALA A 324 -2.48 15.81 -0.15
N HIS A 325 -2.45 14.56 -0.59
CA HIS A 325 -1.82 14.19 -1.87
C HIS A 325 -2.71 14.56 -3.06
N VAL A 326 -4.04 14.52 -2.90
CA VAL A 326 -4.97 15.03 -3.92
C VAL A 326 -4.84 16.55 -4.04
N SER A 327 -4.78 17.28 -2.92
CA SER A 327 -4.62 18.73 -2.92
C SER A 327 -3.25 19.19 -3.43
N ALA A 328 -2.18 18.44 -3.18
CA ALA A 328 -0.84 18.75 -3.70
C ALA A 328 -0.73 18.60 -5.23
N ARG A 329 -1.66 17.86 -5.86
CA ARG A 329 -1.75 17.76 -7.33
C ARG A 329 -2.54 18.92 -7.96
N ILE A 330 -3.16 19.80 -7.16
CA ILE A 330 -3.77 21.02 -7.67
C ILE A 330 -2.63 21.96 -8.10
N PRO A 331 -2.59 22.42 -9.36
CA PRO A 331 -1.61 23.41 -9.80
C PRO A 331 -1.65 24.62 -8.85
N ILE A 332 -0.47 25.13 -8.47
CA ILE A 332 -0.38 26.38 -7.72
C ILE A 332 -1.16 27.43 -8.51
N ALA A 333 -2.20 28.01 -7.91
CA ALA A 333 -2.99 29.03 -8.61
C ALA A 333 -2.06 30.13 -9.11
N GLU A 334 -2.20 30.48 -10.39
CA GLU A 334 -1.31 31.42 -11.09
C GLU A 334 -1.33 32.82 -10.46
N ASP A 335 -2.37 33.14 -9.70
CA ASP A 335 -2.57 34.39 -9.00
C ASP A 335 -1.96 34.44 -7.59
N THR A 336 -1.39 33.33 -7.10
CA THR A 336 -0.80 33.31 -5.75
C THR A 336 0.44 34.20 -5.65
N PRO A 337 0.70 34.81 -4.48
CA PRO A 337 1.93 35.57 -4.24
C PRO A 337 3.21 34.77 -4.54
N LEU A 338 3.19 33.45 -4.29
CA LEU A 338 4.33 32.57 -4.56
C LEU A 338 4.59 32.40 -6.06
N ALA A 339 3.54 32.21 -6.87
CA ALA A 339 3.66 32.15 -8.33
C ALA A 339 4.21 33.46 -8.89
N ARG A 340 3.73 34.61 -8.39
CA ARG A 340 4.22 35.94 -8.78
C ARG A 340 5.68 36.19 -8.38
N ILE A 341 6.10 35.70 -7.20
CA ILE A 341 7.50 35.81 -6.74
C ILE A 341 8.42 34.99 -7.63
N ARG A 342 8.04 33.75 -7.98
CA ARG A 342 8.82 32.88 -8.88
C ARG A 342 8.90 33.45 -10.29
N ALA A 343 7.78 33.86 -10.88
CA ALA A 343 7.76 34.48 -12.21
C ALA A 343 8.62 35.76 -12.28
N ARG A 344 8.62 36.58 -11.21
CA ARG A 344 9.52 37.75 -11.13
C ARG A 344 10.99 37.35 -11.06
N ARG A 345 11.33 36.26 -10.35
CA ARG A 345 12.69 35.73 -10.27
C ARG A 345 13.17 35.26 -11.64
N ASP A 346 12.35 34.46 -12.31
CA ASP A 346 12.66 33.91 -13.64
C ASP A 346 12.82 35.02 -14.69
N ALA A 347 11.97 36.06 -14.63
CA ALA A 347 12.09 37.23 -15.51
C ALA A 347 13.38 38.04 -15.27
N LEU A 348 13.82 38.18 -14.01
CA LEU A 348 15.08 38.85 -13.68
C LEU A 348 16.29 38.03 -14.13
N GLU A 349 16.24 36.71 -13.99
CA GLU A 349 17.30 35.80 -14.44
C GLU A 349 17.39 35.77 -15.98
N ALA A 350 16.25 35.76 -16.68
CA ALA A 350 16.20 35.89 -18.14
C ALA A 350 16.72 37.25 -18.64
N ALA A 351 16.37 38.34 -17.96
CA ALA A 351 16.89 39.68 -18.29
C ALA A 351 18.40 39.79 -18.05
N ALA A 352 18.90 39.20 -16.97
CA ALA A 352 20.34 39.14 -16.69
C ALA A 352 21.09 38.31 -17.74
N ALA A 353 20.53 37.17 -18.16
CA ALA A 353 21.10 36.35 -19.23
C ALA A 353 21.10 37.08 -20.59
N ALA A 354 20.03 37.80 -20.92
CA ALA A 354 19.95 38.60 -22.15
C ALA A 354 20.93 39.78 -22.14
N ALA A 355 21.09 40.46 -21.00
CA ALA A 355 22.07 41.54 -20.84
C ALA A 355 23.51 41.03 -20.95
N ALA A 356 23.81 39.87 -20.37
CA ALA A 356 25.12 39.22 -20.52
C ALA A 356 25.40 38.81 -21.97
N ALA A 357 24.39 38.30 -22.70
CA ALA A 357 24.52 37.96 -24.10
C ALA A 357 24.71 39.20 -25.00
N ALA A 358 24.04 40.31 -24.70
CA ALA A 358 24.22 41.57 -25.42
C ALA A 358 25.60 42.20 -25.17
N ALA A 359 26.12 42.14 -23.94
CA ALA A 359 27.47 42.59 -23.62
C ALA A 359 28.55 41.76 -24.34
N ALA A 360 28.35 40.44 -24.44
CA ALA A 360 29.26 39.57 -25.20
C ALA A 360 29.21 39.82 -26.72
N ALA A 361 28.10 40.33 -27.25
CA ALA A 361 27.97 40.69 -28.67
C ALA A 361 28.63 42.05 -28.99
N ASP A 362 28.67 42.98 -28.04
CA ASP A 362 29.29 44.31 -28.21
C ASP A 362 30.83 44.22 -28.16
N GLU A 363 31.40 43.33 -27.33
CA GLU A 363 32.86 43.05 -27.32
C GLU A 363 33.36 42.37 -28.61
N GLY A 364 32.47 41.79 -29.43
CA GLY A 364 32.80 41.19 -30.72
C GLY A 364 32.91 42.18 -31.90
N ALA A 365 32.46 43.43 -31.73
CA ALA A 365 32.37 44.41 -32.83
C ALA A 365 33.60 45.35 -32.96
N THR A 366 34.53 45.35 -32.01
CA THR A 366 35.75 46.19 -32.03
C THR A 366 37.01 45.47 -32.50
N ALA A 367 36.91 44.52 -33.44
CA ALA A 367 38.07 43.94 -34.12
C ALA A 367 38.06 44.28 -35.62
N THR A 368 38.73 45.38 -35.98
CA THR A 368 39.07 45.70 -37.39
C THR A 368 40.35 44.96 -37.79
N PRO A 369 40.42 44.32 -38.97
CA PRO A 369 41.62 43.63 -39.42
C PRO A 369 42.58 44.61 -40.12
N ALA A 370 43.85 44.64 -39.70
CA ALA A 370 44.91 45.32 -40.44
C ALA A 370 46.00 44.31 -40.82
N THR A 371 46.31 44.32 -42.11
CA THR A 371 47.03 43.34 -42.90
C THR A 371 48.56 43.47 -42.77
N ALA A 372 49.21 42.31 -42.64
CA ALA A 372 50.55 41.88 -43.06
C ALA A 372 51.71 42.88 -43.30
N GLY A 373 52.84 42.59 -42.65
CA GLY A 373 54.20 43.01 -43.03
C GLY A 373 55.25 42.03 -42.47
N THR A 374 56.04 41.45 -43.36
CA THR A 374 56.91 40.27 -43.22
C THR A 374 58.34 40.61 -42.74
N GLU A 375 59.07 39.58 -42.29
CA GLU A 375 60.53 39.44 -42.05
C GLU A 375 61.06 39.93 -40.69
N GLY A 376 61.87 39.19 -39.91
CA GLY A 376 62.48 37.86 -40.04
C GLY A 376 63.43 37.58 -38.84
N ALA A 377 63.74 36.30 -38.61
CA ALA A 377 64.87 35.72 -37.85
C ALA A 377 64.98 36.02 -36.31
N ALA A 378 65.30 35.09 -35.39
CA ALA A 378 65.60 33.66 -35.41
C ALA A 378 65.69 33.13 -33.94
N ILE A 379 65.83 31.78 -33.81
CA ILE A 379 66.39 30.95 -32.70
C ILE A 379 65.62 30.90 -31.35
N THR A 380 65.33 29.80 -30.64
CA THR A 380 65.82 28.40 -30.60
C THR A 380 64.83 27.50 -29.79
N ALA A 381 64.83 26.19 -30.09
CA ALA A 381 64.78 25.05 -29.15
C ALA A 381 63.48 24.63 -28.40
N THR A 382 62.93 23.50 -28.89
CA THR A 382 62.72 22.21 -28.18
C THR A 382 61.58 22.03 -27.16
N VAL A 383 60.70 21.06 -27.42
CA VAL A 383 60.40 19.83 -26.62
C VAL A 383 58.93 19.38 -26.75
N ASN A 384 58.78 18.24 -27.43
CA ASN A 384 57.91 17.06 -27.21
C ASN A 384 56.38 17.10 -27.01
N ALA A 385 55.78 16.19 -27.81
CA ALA A 385 54.72 15.20 -27.54
C ALA A 385 53.27 15.73 -27.47
N SER A 386 52.37 15.42 -28.40
CA SER A 386 51.82 14.08 -28.78
C SER A 386 51.23 13.37 -27.56
N THR A 387 49.99 12.89 -27.47
CA THR A 387 48.94 12.47 -28.42
C THR A 387 47.76 12.07 -27.49
N SER A 388 46.49 12.41 -27.78
CA SER A 388 45.45 11.50 -28.32
C SER A 388 45.79 9.99 -28.16
N ASP A 389 44.93 9.06 -27.76
CA ASP A 389 43.61 8.76 -28.31
C ASP A 389 43.03 7.55 -27.55
N LEU A 390 41.71 7.55 -27.46
CA LEU A 390 40.79 6.45 -27.79
C LEU A 390 41.34 5.01 -27.87
N ALA A 391 40.74 4.09 -27.11
CA ALA A 391 40.00 2.94 -27.67
C ALA A 391 39.28 2.08 -26.59
N PRO A 392 38.16 1.43 -26.94
CA PRO A 392 37.48 0.40 -26.15
C PRO A 392 38.14 -0.99 -26.35
N VAL A 393 37.85 -1.94 -25.47
CA VAL A 393 38.23 -3.36 -25.65
C VAL A 393 37.00 -4.24 -25.49
N ASN A 394 36.75 -5.07 -26.52
CA ASN A 394 35.78 -6.16 -26.54
C ASN A 394 36.52 -7.49 -26.74
N THR A 395 36.09 -8.52 -25.97
CA THR A 395 36.17 -9.99 -26.13
C THR A 395 37.28 -10.68 -26.94
N ALA A 396 37.87 -11.73 -26.33
CA ALA A 396 38.16 -13.02 -27.00
C ALA A 396 38.39 -14.17 -25.98
N GLN A 397 37.71 -15.32 -26.19
CA GLN A 397 38.21 -16.66 -25.84
C GLN A 397 39.29 -17.09 -26.86
N PRO A 398 40.06 -18.17 -26.63
CA PRO A 398 39.79 -19.38 -27.43
C PRO A 398 40.11 -20.77 -26.81
N SER A 399 39.37 -21.76 -27.33
CA SER A 399 39.73 -23.12 -27.79
C SER A 399 40.26 -24.23 -26.86
N ALA A 400 39.73 -25.42 -27.17
CA ALA A 400 39.94 -26.74 -26.58
C ALA A 400 41.29 -27.40 -26.93
N SER A 401 41.65 -28.42 -26.13
CA SER A 401 42.59 -29.48 -26.47
C SER A 401 41.99 -30.85 -26.13
N SER A 402 41.94 -31.73 -27.12
CA SER A 402 41.66 -33.16 -27.03
C SER A 402 42.96 -33.95 -26.82
N SER A 403 42.96 -34.97 -25.95
CA SER A 403 43.67 -36.24 -26.17
C SER A 403 43.30 -37.30 -25.12
N SER A 404 42.71 -38.40 -25.60
CA SER A 404 42.90 -39.82 -25.19
C SER A 404 43.56 -40.15 -23.84
N THR A 405 42.84 -40.82 -22.95
CA THR A 405 42.97 -42.26 -22.64
C THR A 405 41.78 -42.73 -21.82
#